data_AF-A0A519ZQT6-F1
#
_entry.id   AF-A0A519ZQT6-F1
#
_cell.length_a   1.000
_cell.length_b   1.000
_cell.length_c   1.000
_cell.angle_alpha   90.00
_cell.angle_beta   90.00
_cell.angle_gamma   90.00
#
_symmetry.space_group_name_H-M   'P 1'
#
loop_
_entity.id
_entity.type
_entity.pdbx_description
1 polymer ?
#
loop_
_entity_poly.entity_id
_entity_poly.type
_entity_poly.pdbx_seq_one_letter_code
_entity_poly.pdbx_strand_id
1 'polypeptide(L)'
;LFKQAVDGSIIIGDTHEYADLARASDLDFNNADHLNHLMLAEARRIVDLPDWRIQRTWNGYYTQSKSQEIFQHSPDPRIHLVTGIGGKGMTSACGFAQRHVSQLGV
;
A
#
# COMPACT_ATOMS: atom_id res chain seq x y z
N LEU A 1 -9.66 -2.21 6.83
CA LEU A 1 -9.89 -3.20 5.74
C LEU A 1 -10.33 -4.53 6.35
N PHE A 2 -11.50 -5.01 5.91
CA PHE A 2 -11.89 -6.41 6.01
C PHE A 2 -12.19 -6.90 4.60
N LYS A 3 -11.51 -7.93 4.12
CA LYS A 3 -11.76 -8.51 2.81
C LYS A 3 -11.73 -10.02 2.88
N GLN A 4 -12.79 -10.66 2.41
CA GLN A 4 -12.80 -12.10 2.21
C GLN A 4 -12.16 -12.44 0.87
N ALA A 5 -11.19 -13.35 0.88
CA ALA A 5 -10.62 -13.94 -0.32
C ALA A 5 -11.52 -15.05 -0.87
N VAL A 6 -11.25 -15.50 -2.09
CA VAL A 6 -12.05 -16.51 -2.80
C VAL A 6 -12.10 -17.85 -2.04
N ASP A 7 -11.05 -18.18 -1.29
CA ASP A 7 -10.96 -19.39 -0.47
C ASP A 7 -11.63 -19.27 0.91
N GLY A 8 -12.28 -18.13 1.20
CA GLY A 8 -12.95 -17.85 2.46
C GLY A 8 -12.05 -17.27 3.56
N SER A 9 -10.72 -17.20 3.35
CA SER A 9 -9.82 -16.53 4.30
C SER A 9 -10.10 -15.03 4.39
N ILE A 10 -9.83 -14.44 5.56
CA ILE A 10 -10.10 -13.02 5.83
C ILE A 10 -8.77 -12.24 5.91
N ILE A 11 -8.66 -11.20 5.10
CA ILE A 11 -7.62 -10.18 5.20
C ILE A 11 -8.11 -9.09 6.13
N ILE A 12 -7.34 -8.84 7.19
CA ILE A 12 -7.55 -7.77 8.16
C ILE A 12 -6.36 -6.84 8.08
N GLY A 13 -6.62 -5.54 7.99
CA GLY A 13 -5.59 -4.53 7.83
C GLY A 13 -6.18 -3.13 7.82
N ASP A 14 -5.39 -2.09 7.64
CA ASP A 14 -3.95 -2.04 7.80
C ASP A 14 -3.59 -1.07 8.92
N THR A 15 -2.36 -1.18 9.43
CA THR A 15 -1.73 -0.15 10.25
C THR A 15 -0.87 0.73 9.36
N HIS A 16 -0.69 2.00 9.75
CA HIS A 16 0.13 2.95 9.00
C HIS A 16 1.26 3.50 9.86
N GLU A 17 2.47 3.39 9.33
CA GLU A 17 3.66 4.04 9.85
C GLU A 17 4.22 4.95 8.75
N TYR A 18 4.74 6.11 9.17
CA TYR A 18 5.24 7.13 8.25
C TYR A 18 6.66 7.50 8.62
N ALA A 19 7.52 7.54 7.61
CA ALA A 19 8.87 8.08 7.73
C ALA A 19 9.19 8.93 6.50
N ASP A 20 9.99 9.98 6.74
CA ASP A 20 10.61 10.73 5.65
C ASP A 20 11.70 9.89 4.99
N LEU A 21 12.02 10.20 3.73
CA LEU A 21 13.02 9.44 2.96
C LEU A 21 14.38 9.34 3.68
N ALA A 22 14.81 10.41 4.33
CA ALA A 22 16.05 10.44 5.12
C ALA A 22 16.04 9.50 6.32
N ARG A 23 14.85 9.05 6.75
CA ARG A 23 14.58 8.16 7.87
C ARG A 23 13.87 6.88 7.43
N ALA A 24 13.95 6.51 6.14
CA ALA A 24 13.29 5.32 5.64
C ALA A 24 13.77 4.03 6.34
N SER A 25 15.01 4.04 6.86
CA SER A 25 15.57 2.97 7.69
C SER A 25 14.82 2.73 9.00
N ASP A 26 14.04 3.71 9.45
CA ASP A 26 13.28 3.61 10.69
C ASP A 26 11.99 2.82 10.49
N LEU A 27 11.55 2.65 9.24
CA LEU A 27 10.50 1.70 8.92
C LEU A 27 11.13 0.31 8.90
N ASP A 28 10.82 -0.48 9.93
CA ASP A 28 11.26 -1.86 9.99
C ASP A 28 10.57 -2.70 8.90
N PHE A 29 11.33 -3.52 8.19
CA PHE A 29 10.84 -4.52 7.23
C PHE A 29 10.18 -5.72 7.89
N ASN A 30 10.34 -5.88 9.20
CA ASN A 30 9.67 -6.93 9.96
C ASN A 30 8.20 -6.59 10.25
N ASN A 31 7.41 -7.63 10.46
CA ASN A 31 6.05 -7.48 10.96
C ASN A 31 6.11 -7.28 12.47
N ALA A 32 5.66 -6.13 12.97
CA ALA A 32 5.63 -5.86 14.41
C ALA A 32 4.46 -6.59 15.10
N ASP A 33 4.77 -7.57 15.96
CA ASP A 33 3.76 -8.38 16.66
C ASP A 33 2.81 -7.52 17.51
N HIS A 34 3.31 -6.45 18.14
CA HIS A 34 2.46 -5.54 18.90
C HIS A 34 1.38 -4.88 18.05
N LEU A 35 1.71 -4.45 16.82
CA LEU A 35 0.74 -3.87 15.89
C LEU A 35 -0.31 -4.90 15.47
N ASN A 36 0.11 -6.14 15.22
CA ASN A 36 -0.81 -7.24 14.93
C ASN A 36 -1.79 -7.49 16.09
N HIS A 37 -1.31 -7.45 17.34
CA HIS A 37 -2.17 -7.61 18.52
C HIS A 37 -3.20 -6.49 18.65
N LEU A 38 -2.80 -5.22 18.47
CA LEU A 38 -3.71 -4.09 18.50
C LEU A 38 -4.78 -4.20 17.40
N MET A 39 -4.35 -4.51 16.19
CA MET A 39 -5.25 -4.68 15.04
C MET A 39 -6.27 -5.81 15.29
N LEU A 40 -5.83 -6.95 15.81
CA LEU A 40 -6.72 -8.09 16.11
C LEU A 40 -7.68 -7.78 17.27
N ALA A 41 -7.22 -7.06 18.29
CA ALA A 41 -8.08 -6.63 19.39
C ALA A 41 -9.22 -5.74 18.90
N GLU A 42 -8.91 -4.76 18.04
CA GLU A 42 -9.94 -3.89 17.44
C GLU A 42 -10.83 -4.65 16.46
N ALA A 43 -10.27 -5.56 15.66
CA ALA A 43 -11.05 -6.36 14.71
C ALA A 43 -12.14 -7.20 15.40
N ARG A 44 -11.83 -7.81 16.56
CA ARG A 44 -12.78 -8.59 17.37
C ARG A 44 -13.96 -7.78 17.90
N ARG A 45 -13.82 -6.45 17.97
CA ARG A 45 -14.90 -5.56 18.39
C ARG A 45 -15.86 -5.22 17.24
N ILE A 46 -15.42 -5.41 16.00
CA ILE A 46 -16.14 -5.01 14.79
C ILE A 46 -16.86 -6.21 14.15
N VAL A 47 -16.19 -7.36 14.09
CA VAL A 47 -16.70 -8.56 13.42
C VAL A 47 -16.46 -9.79 14.29
N ASP A 48 -17.44 -10.69 14.29
CA ASP A 48 -17.27 -12.03 14.84
C ASP A 48 -16.88 -13.00 13.72
N LEU A 49 -15.73 -13.66 13.89
CA LEU A 49 -15.19 -14.62 12.93
C LEU A 49 -15.16 -16.02 13.56
N PRO A 50 -15.50 -17.08 12.80
CA PRO A 50 -15.54 -18.43 13.33
C PRO A 50 -14.14 -18.98 13.69
N ASP A 51 -13.07 -18.45 13.08
CA ASP A 51 -11.68 -18.79 13.40
C ASP A 51 -10.80 -17.53 13.27
N TRP A 52 -9.93 -17.32 14.24
CA TRP A 52 -8.99 -16.19 14.34
C TRP A 52 -7.53 -16.59 14.14
N ARG A 53 -7.27 -17.85 13.78
CA ARG A 53 -5.92 -18.35 13.53
C ARG A 53 -5.27 -17.62 12.36
N ILE A 54 -4.15 -16.96 12.66
CA ILE A 54 -3.36 -16.22 11.69
C ILE A 54 -2.62 -17.22 10.80
N GLN A 55 -2.83 -17.12 9.48
CA GLN A 55 -2.10 -17.94 8.50
C GLN A 55 -0.81 -17.26 8.01
N ARG A 56 -0.82 -15.93 7.88
CA ARG A 56 0.30 -15.12 7.41
C ARG A 56 0.17 -13.68 7.89
N THR A 57 1.31 -13.04 8.09
CA THR A 57 1.44 -11.59 8.28
C THR A 57 2.37 -11.02 7.22
N TRP A 58 2.13 -9.79 6.78
CA TRP A 58 2.98 -9.07 5.86
C TRP A 58 2.78 -7.56 6.05
N ASN A 59 3.77 -6.78 5.65
CA ASN A 59 3.70 -5.34 5.53
C ASN A 59 3.99 -4.95 4.06
N GLY A 60 3.76 -3.68 3.74
CA GLY A 60 4.00 -3.14 2.42
C GLY A 60 4.36 -1.67 2.52
N TYR A 61 5.12 -1.19 1.53
CA TYR A 61 5.67 0.16 1.53
C TYR A 61 5.05 0.98 0.42
N TYR A 62 4.41 2.07 0.80
CA TYR A 62 3.90 3.05 -0.14
C TYR A 62 4.92 4.16 -0.36
N THR A 63 5.49 4.23 -1.56
CA THR A 63 6.16 5.45 -2.00
C THR A 63 5.10 6.52 -2.22
N GLN A 64 5.24 7.65 -1.52
CA GLN A 64 4.35 8.81 -1.64
C GLN A 64 5.17 10.06 -1.94
N SER A 65 4.65 10.92 -2.80
CA SER A 65 5.24 12.23 -3.05
C SER A 65 4.65 13.27 -2.09
N LYS A 66 5.50 14.14 -1.53
CA LYS A 66 5.06 15.27 -0.69
C LYS A 66 4.56 16.47 -1.50
N SER A 67 4.89 16.54 -2.78
CA SER A 67 4.66 17.72 -3.62
C SER A 67 3.60 17.51 -4.71
N GLN A 68 3.27 16.27 -5.03
CA GLN A 68 2.34 15.90 -6.11
C GLN A 68 1.60 14.61 -5.76
N GLU A 69 0.42 14.39 -6.31
CA GLU A 69 -0.34 13.14 -6.14
C GLU A 69 0.37 11.92 -6.75
N ILE A 70 1.00 12.10 -7.90
CA ILE A 70 1.87 11.13 -8.57
C ILE A 70 3.07 11.90 -9.07
N PHE A 71 4.26 11.55 -8.59
CA PHE A 71 5.49 12.19 -9.04
C PHE A 71 5.79 11.77 -10.48
N GLN A 72 5.93 12.75 -11.35
CA GLN A 72 6.28 12.58 -12.76
C GLN A 72 7.49 13.44 -13.10
N HIS A 73 8.50 12.84 -13.73
CA HIS A 73 9.68 13.56 -14.18
C HIS A 73 10.25 12.93 -15.46
N SER A 74 10.55 13.76 -16.46
CA SER A 74 11.12 13.29 -17.74
C SER A 74 12.48 13.95 -17.96
N PRO A 75 13.60 13.31 -17.55
CA PRO A 75 14.93 13.88 -17.74
C PRO A 75 15.39 13.90 -19.20
N ASP A 76 14.74 13.12 -20.07
CA ASP A 76 14.98 13.04 -21.52
C ASP A 76 13.65 12.77 -22.24
N PRO A 77 13.46 13.15 -23.52
CA PRO A 77 12.22 12.85 -24.26
C PRO A 77 11.82 11.36 -24.33
N ARG A 78 12.75 10.44 -24.07
CA ARG A 78 12.53 8.98 -24.09
C ARG A 78 12.60 8.33 -22.71
N ILE A 79 12.79 9.11 -21.64
CA ILE A 79 12.91 8.61 -20.28
C ILE A 79 11.81 9.26 -19.43
N HIS A 80 10.92 8.44 -18.86
CA HIS A 80 9.81 8.89 -18.04
C HIS A 80 9.86 8.19 -16.68
N LEU A 81 9.95 8.99 -15.61
CA LEU A 81 9.89 8.53 -14.23
C LEU A 81 8.48 8.78 -13.71
N VAL A 82 7.81 7.71 -13.26
CA VAL A 82 6.49 7.77 -12.62
C VAL A 82 6.56 6.98 -11.33
N THR A 83 6.32 7.64 -10.19
CA THR A 83 6.30 6.99 -8.87
C THR A 83 5.44 7.78 -7.88
N GLY A 84 5.38 7.36 -6.62
CA GLY A 84 4.75 8.17 -5.57
C GLY A 84 3.22 8.08 -5.53
N ILE A 85 2.60 7.13 -6.23
CA ILE A 85 1.13 6.96 -6.32
C ILE A 85 0.46 6.56 -4.99
N GLY A 86 1.25 6.13 -4.00
CA GLY A 86 0.76 5.73 -2.68
C GLY A 86 -0.25 4.57 -2.72
N GLY A 87 -1.15 4.55 -1.74
CA GLY A 87 -2.18 3.52 -1.58
C GLY A 87 -3.25 3.47 -2.68
N LYS A 88 -3.19 4.36 -3.67
CA LYS A 88 -4.16 4.44 -4.77
C LYS A 88 -3.77 3.56 -5.97
N GLY A 89 -2.52 3.06 -5.99
CA GLY A 89 -1.94 2.40 -7.15
C GLY A 89 -2.76 1.24 -7.70
N MET A 90 -3.23 0.32 -6.84
CA MET A 90 -4.00 -0.84 -7.31
C MET A 90 -5.30 -0.46 -8.03
N THR A 91 -5.92 0.66 -7.65
CA THR A 91 -7.18 1.12 -8.24
C THR A 91 -6.95 2.00 -9.47
N SER A 92 -5.99 2.93 -9.41
CA SER A 92 -5.83 3.97 -10.44
C SER A 92 -4.71 3.71 -11.43
N ALA A 93 -3.81 2.74 -11.20
CA ALA A 93 -2.63 2.55 -12.05
C ALA A 93 -2.97 2.29 -13.51
N CYS A 94 -3.95 1.44 -13.83
CA CYS A 94 -4.29 1.13 -15.22
C CYS A 94 -4.80 2.38 -15.97
N GLY A 95 -5.73 3.12 -15.37
CA GLY A 95 -6.28 4.34 -15.98
C GLY A 95 -5.22 5.45 -16.09
N PHE A 96 -4.37 5.59 -15.07
CA PHE A 96 -3.24 6.51 -15.10
C PHE A 96 -2.27 6.14 -16.22
N ALA A 97 -1.83 4.88 -16.29
CA ALA A 97 -0.85 4.41 -17.26
C ALA A 97 -1.34 4.60 -18.70
N GLN A 98 -2.58 4.22 -18.98
CA GLN A 98 -3.18 4.41 -20.30
C GLN A 98 -3.16 5.89 -20.72
N ARG A 99 -3.63 6.78 -19.84
CA ARG A 99 -3.65 8.23 -20.11
C ARG A 99 -2.24 8.79 -20.26
N HIS A 100 -1.31 8.39 -19.40
CA HIS A 100 0.07 8.87 -19.43
C HIS A 100 0.76 8.47 -20.74
N VAL A 101 0.68 7.20 -21.14
CA VAL A 101 1.26 6.71 -22.40
C VAL A 101 0.68 7.44 -23.62
N SER A 102 -0.64 7.69 -23.66
CA SER A 102 -1.25 8.43 -24.78
C SER A 102 -0.74 9.87 -24.93
N GLN A 103 -0.25 10.48 -23.85
CA GLN A 103 0.31 11.84 -23.87
C GLN A 103 1.75 11.88 -24.38
N LEU A 104 2.44 10.74 -24.45
CA LEU A 104 3.82 10.65 -24.92
C LEU A 104 3.93 10.69 -26.46
N GLY A 105 2.81 10.53 -27.17
CA GLY A 105 2.80 10.58 -28.64
C GLY A 105 3.54 9.41 -29.31
N VAL A 106 3.65 8.28 -28.60
CA VAL A 106 4.17 7.00 -29.12
C VAL A 106 3.08 6.13 -29.73
#